data_AF-A0A2Z4WF87-F1
#
_entry.id   AF-A0A2Z4WF87-F1
#
_cell.length_a   1.000
_cell.length_b   1.000
_cell.length_c   1.000
_cell.angle_alpha   90.00
_cell.angle_beta   90.00
_cell.angle_gamma   90.00
#
_symmetry.space_group_name_H-M   'P 1'
#
loop_
_entity.id
_entity.type
_entity.pdbx_description
1 polymer ?
#
loop_
_entity_poly.entity_id
_entity_poly.type
_entity_poly.pdbx_seq_one_letter_code
_entity_poly.pdbx_strand_id
1 'polypeptide(L)'
;MNKKNVKKVTGGILAGITMFTGIGVTPVWAQGNSDTIYNNGFKAMQKAKNECTQEYINKARLAIKEMTNHEELQFAVGEFSKQVDVAQQKLFQKFYNILYIQEKGKITLKKSLTQEEVNKARGLVKSFATYEGNKAYISSWSSAVDNFQQKIYNDSAAKVIQEVNNLPSPCYTELKDEEVVNKATENFNALSKEVQALVTNYSKLKQSQDVIKAYKEAKNSVENDFEVAEKVFNEIKSLPSKENIKISDKDAISKARKDYDKLTNAQKSLVGDITKLIDLEESVNNLK
;
A
#
# COMPACT_ATOMS: atom_id res chain seq x y z
N MET A 1 -59.28 -13.83 -46.27
CA MET A 1 -59.99 -13.94 -44.98
C MET A 1 -60.00 -15.39 -44.54
N ASN A 2 -59.29 -15.79 -43.47
CA ASN A 2 -59.89 -16.66 -42.46
C ASN A 2 -59.03 -16.76 -41.19
N LYS A 3 -59.69 -16.56 -40.05
CA LYS A 3 -59.15 -16.60 -38.69
C LYS A 3 -58.75 -18.05 -38.33
N LYS A 4 -57.61 -18.25 -37.67
CA LYS A 4 -57.31 -19.50 -36.96
C LYS A 4 -57.52 -19.29 -35.46
N ASN A 5 -58.34 -20.20 -34.93
CA ASN A 5 -58.81 -20.29 -33.57
C ASN A 5 -57.72 -20.77 -32.60
N VAL A 6 -57.87 -20.26 -31.37
CA VAL A 6 -57.23 -20.66 -30.12
C VAL A 6 -57.49 -22.14 -29.81
N LYS A 7 -56.46 -22.84 -29.31
CA LYS A 7 -56.63 -23.99 -28.40
C LYS A 7 -55.60 -23.89 -27.26
N LYS A 8 -56.14 -23.79 -26.03
CA LYS A 8 -55.43 -24.03 -24.77
C LYS A 8 -54.94 -25.48 -24.72
N VAL A 9 -53.75 -25.70 -24.18
CA VAL A 9 -53.32 -27.01 -23.68
C VAL A 9 -52.75 -26.82 -22.27
N THR A 10 -53.49 -27.33 -21.31
CA THR A 10 -53.07 -27.62 -19.94
C THR A 10 -52.55 -29.06 -19.87
N GLY A 11 -51.49 -29.29 -19.11
CA GLY A 11 -51.19 -30.57 -18.46
C GLY A 11 -49.93 -31.29 -18.94
N GLY A 12 -49.03 -31.60 -18.00
CA GLY A 12 -47.97 -32.60 -18.19
C GLY A 12 -46.72 -32.39 -17.32
N ILE A 13 -46.73 -32.94 -16.12
CA ILE A 13 -45.59 -33.11 -15.20
C ILE A 13 -44.62 -34.16 -15.76
N LEU A 14 -43.29 -33.95 -15.67
CA LEU A 14 -42.35 -35.04 -15.35
C LEU A 14 -40.99 -34.55 -14.81
N ALA A 15 -40.74 -35.00 -13.58
CA ALA A 15 -39.49 -35.28 -12.86
C ALA A 15 -38.11 -35.00 -13.52
N GLY A 16 -37.24 -34.38 -12.70
CA GLY A 16 -35.79 -34.37 -12.85
C GLY A 16 -35.13 -33.87 -11.57
N ILE A 17 -35.02 -34.75 -10.55
CA ILE A 17 -34.34 -34.48 -9.29
C ILE A 17 -32.83 -34.61 -9.52
N THR A 18 -32.09 -33.52 -9.38
CA THR A 18 -30.63 -33.55 -9.15
C THR A 18 -30.34 -33.08 -7.73
N MET A 19 -29.76 -33.99 -6.96
CA MET A 19 -29.26 -33.77 -5.60
C MET A 19 -28.15 -32.71 -5.61
N PHE A 20 -28.23 -31.71 -4.74
CA PHE A 20 -27.17 -30.73 -4.54
C PHE A 20 -26.21 -31.20 -3.44
N THR A 21 -25.10 -31.80 -3.85
CA THR A 21 -23.87 -31.92 -3.05
C THR A 21 -23.00 -30.71 -3.32
N GLY A 22 -22.80 -29.86 -2.31
CA GLY A 22 -21.65 -28.94 -2.22
C GLY A 22 -21.57 -27.78 -3.22
N ILE A 23 -21.36 -26.57 -2.66
CA ILE A 23 -20.78 -25.39 -3.33
C ILE A 23 -21.72 -24.71 -4.35
N GLY A 24 -22.22 -23.53 -3.97
CA GLY A 24 -22.97 -22.63 -4.86
C GLY A 24 -24.45 -22.98 -4.99
N VAL A 25 -25.28 -22.59 -4.02
CA VAL A 25 -26.74 -22.79 -4.10
C VAL A 25 -27.46 -21.47 -4.37
N THR A 26 -27.90 -21.30 -5.61
CA THR A 26 -29.16 -20.59 -5.87
C THR A 26 -30.30 -21.48 -5.34
N PRO A 27 -31.26 -20.95 -4.56
CA PRO A 27 -32.38 -21.77 -4.11
C PRO A 27 -33.30 -22.06 -5.30
N VAL A 28 -33.44 -23.34 -5.64
CA VAL A 28 -34.53 -23.85 -6.48
C VAL A 28 -35.74 -23.98 -5.57
N TRP A 29 -36.75 -23.14 -5.78
CA TRP A 29 -38.03 -23.19 -5.07
C TRP A 29 -38.83 -24.40 -5.56
N ALA A 30 -38.60 -25.57 -4.96
CA ALA A 30 -39.53 -26.68 -5.07
C ALA A 30 -40.79 -26.31 -4.29
N GLN A 31 -41.96 -26.47 -4.90
CA GLN A 31 -43.27 -26.36 -4.24
C GLN A 31 -43.41 -27.54 -3.26
N GLY A 32 -42.71 -27.46 -2.13
CA GLY A 32 -42.55 -28.52 -1.15
C GLY A 32 -43.75 -28.57 -0.21
N ASN A 33 -44.10 -29.78 0.24
CA ASN A 33 -45.03 -29.96 1.36
C ASN A 33 -44.57 -29.12 2.58
N SER A 34 -45.51 -28.62 3.37
CA SER A 34 -45.32 -27.72 4.52
C SER A 34 -44.21 -28.18 5.48
N ASP A 35 -44.06 -29.49 5.67
CA ASP A 35 -42.99 -30.10 6.47
C ASP A 35 -41.59 -29.75 5.96
N THR A 36 -41.40 -29.72 4.64
CA THR A 36 -40.11 -29.38 4.02
C THR A 36 -39.80 -27.90 4.22
N ILE A 37 -40.81 -27.04 4.04
CA ILE A 37 -40.67 -25.58 4.20
C ILE A 37 -40.39 -25.23 5.66
N TYR A 38 -41.12 -25.85 6.60
CA TYR A 38 -40.86 -25.73 8.03
C TYR A 38 -39.43 -26.14 8.40
N ASN A 39 -39.00 -27.32 7.95
CA ASN A 39 -37.65 -27.84 8.24
C ASN A 39 -36.55 -26.94 7.67
N ASN A 40 -36.76 -26.37 6.48
CA ASN A 40 -35.83 -25.41 5.88
C ASN A 40 -35.76 -24.12 6.71
N GLY A 41 -36.90 -23.55 7.10
CA GLY A 41 -36.96 -22.38 7.96
C GLY A 41 -36.28 -22.60 9.32
N PHE A 42 -36.58 -23.73 9.96
CA PHE A 42 -35.99 -24.10 11.25
C PHE A 42 -34.47 -24.25 11.17
N LYS A 43 -33.96 -24.99 10.17
CA LYS A 43 -32.51 -25.17 9.97
C LYS A 43 -31.81 -23.84 9.66
N ALA A 44 -32.42 -23.00 8.83
CA ALA A 44 -31.85 -21.70 8.48
C ALA A 44 -31.80 -20.77 9.71
N MET A 45 -32.86 -20.72 10.52
CA MET A 45 -32.90 -19.96 11.78
C MET A 45 -31.83 -20.44 12.75
N GLN A 46 -31.72 -21.75 12.98
CA GLN A 46 -30.70 -22.33 13.87
C GLN A 46 -29.28 -22.00 13.40
N LYS A 47 -29.05 -22.06 12.08
CA LYS A 47 -27.76 -21.69 11.51
C LYS A 47 -27.45 -20.20 11.67
N ALA A 48 -28.43 -19.31 11.45
CA ALA A 48 -28.27 -17.88 11.70
C ALA A 48 -27.96 -17.58 13.17
N LYS A 49 -28.62 -18.28 14.10
CA LYS A 49 -28.40 -18.15 15.55
C LYS A 49 -27.01 -18.59 15.98
N ASN A 50 -26.52 -19.71 15.44
CA ASN A 50 -25.24 -20.31 15.82
C ASN A 50 -24.06 -19.58 15.19
N GLU A 51 -24.11 -19.34 13.88
CA GLU A 51 -23.02 -18.71 13.13
C GLU A 51 -22.99 -17.19 13.31
N CYS A 52 -24.16 -16.58 13.53
CA CYS A 52 -24.32 -15.14 13.77
C CYS A 52 -23.59 -14.29 12.71
N THR A 53 -23.77 -14.64 11.43
CA THR A 53 -23.27 -13.87 10.29
C THR A 53 -24.42 -13.26 9.50
N GLN A 54 -24.17 -12.12 8.83
CA GLN A 54 -25.21 -11.45 8.04
C GLN A 54 -25.73 -12.34 6.90
N GLU A 55 -24.86 -13.17 6.32
CA GLU A 55 -25.23 -14.11 5.26
C GLU A 55 -26.28 -15.12 5.75
N TYR A 56 -26.04 -15.79 6.88
CA TYR A 56 -26.98 -16.79 7.40
C TYR A 56 -28.26 -16.14 7.93
N ILE A 57 -28.17 -14.93 8.49
CA ILE A 57 -29.35 -14.15 8.85
C ILE A 57 -30.21 -13.84 7.63
N ASN A 58 -29.62 -13.40 6.51
CA ASN A 58 -30.36 -13.12 5.29
C ASN A 58 -31.00 -14.40 4.71
N LYS A 59 -30.27 -15.51 4.71
CA LYS A 59 -30.80 -16.83 4.30
C LYS A 59 -31.98 -17.26 5.18
N ALA A 60 -31.90 -17.07 6.49
CA ALA A 60 -33.00 -17.37 7.40
C ALA A 60 -34.22 -16.48 7.16
N ARG A 61 -34.03 -15.16 6.95
CA ARG A 61 -35.13 -14.25 6.59
C ARG A 61 -35.84 -14.67 5.30
N LEU A 62 -35.08 -15.10 4.28
CA LEU A 62 -35.66 -15.61 3.03
C LEU A 62 -36.47 -16.89 3.25
N ALA A 63 -35.94 -17.85 4.02
CA ALA A 63 -36.65 -19.09 4.33
C ALA A 63 -37.92 -18.84 5.15
N ILE A 64 -37.87 -17.93 6.13
CA ILE A 64 -39.04 -17.54 6.92
C ILE A 64 -40.07 -16.79 6.08
N LYS A 65 -39.63 -15.93 5.15
CA LYS A 65 -40.53 -15.25 4.20
C LYS A 65 -41.31 -16.27 3.37
N GLU A 66 -40.70 -17.37 2.95
CA GLU A 66 -41.41 -18.43 2.24
C GLU A 66 -42.48 -19.09 3.12
N MET A 67 -42.17 -19.34 4.40
CA MET A 67 -43.16 -19.85 5.36
C MET A 67 -44.39 -18.95 5.48
N THR A 68 -44.26 -17.64 5.27
CA THR A 68 -45.41 -16.71 5.37
C THR A 68 -46.48 -16.93 4.30
N ASN A 69 -46.15 -17.63 3.22
CA ASN A 69 -47.09 -17.98 2.16
C ASN A 69 -47.95 -19.22 2.51
N HIS A 70 -47.73 -19.83 3.69
CA HIS A 70 -48.35 -21.05 4.16
C HIS A 70 -49.08 -20.82 5.48
N GLU A 71 -50.40 -20.95 5.48
CA GLU A 71 -51.26 -20.65 6.64
C GLU A 71 -50.94 -21.57 7.84
N GLU A 72 -50.67 -22.83 7.56
CA GLU A 72 -50.32 -23.87 8.53
C GLU A 72 -48.97 -23.63 9.22
N LEU A 73 -48.11 -22.75 8.69
CA LEU A 73 -46.79 -22.45 9.24
C LEU A 73 -46.73 -21.12 10.01
N GLN A 74 -47.81 -20.33 10.02
CA GLN A 74 -47.85 -18.99 10.65
C GLN A 74 -47.50 -19.04 12.13
N PHE A 75 -47.84 -20.13 12.84
CA PHE A 75 -47.53 -20.30 14.25
C PHE A 75 -46.01 -20.21 14.57
N ALA A 76 -45.15 -20.58 13.62
CA ALA A 76 -43.70 -20.63 13.81
C ALA A 76 -42.98 -19.37 13.28
N VAL A 77 -43.56 -18.66 12.31
CA VAL A 77 -42.95 -17.50 11.64
C VAL A 77 -42.48 -16.45 12.64
N GLY A 78 -43.32 -16.12 13.62
CA GLY A 78 -43.03 -15.08 14.62
C GLY A 78 -41.83 -15.45 15.50
N GLU A 79 -41.81 -16.68 16.02
CA GLU A 79 -40.73 -17.16 16.89
C GLU A 79 -39.40 -17.28 16.11
N PHE A 80 -39.43 -17.78 14.88
CA PHE A 80 -38.22 -17.89 14.06
C PHE A 80 -37.66 -16.50 13.72
N SER A 81 -38.53 -15.56 13.34
CA SER A 81 -38.13 -14.17 13.07
C SER A 81 -37.46 -13.53 14.29
N LYS A 82 -38.06 -13.69 15.47
CA LYS A 82 -37.51 -13.18 16.74
C LYS A 82 -36.10 -13.73 17.00
N GLN A 83 -35.87 -15.03 16.80
CA GLN A 83 -34.55 -15.62 17.00
C GLN A 83 -33.51 -15.12 15.98
N VAL A 84 -33.91 -14.92 14.73
CA VAL A 84 -33.06 -14.33 13.69
C VAL A 84 -32.72 -12.87 14.02
N ASP A 85 -33.68 -12.09 14.53
CA ASP A 85 -33.46 -10.70 14.91
C ASP A 85 -32.57 -10.57 16.13
N VAL A 86 -32.63 -11.50 17.09
CA VAL A 86 -31.64 -11.58 18.18
C VAL A 86 -30.23 -11.79 17.62
N ALA A 87 -30.06 -12.63 16.60
CA ALA A 87 -28.76 -12.82 15.95
C ALA A 87 -28.28 -11.56 15.22
N GLN A 88 -29.19 -10.85 14.54
CA GLN A 88 -28.90 -9.55 13.91
C GLN A 88 -28.49 -8.50 14.95
N GLN A 89 -29.20 -8.43 16.07
CA GLN A 89 -28.93 -7.46 17.14
C GLN A 89 -27.52 -7.66 17.73
N LYS A 90 -27.06 -8.91 17.87
CA LYS A 90 -25.69 -9.20 18.29
C LYS A 90 -24.65 -8.64 17.31
N LEU A 91 -24.90 -8.71 16.00
CA LEU A 91 -24.00 -8.11 15.00
C LEU A 91 -23.98 -6.59 15.09
N PHE A 92 -25.13 -5.95 15.26
CA PHE A 92 -25.20 -4.51 15.48
C PHE A 92 -24.45 -4.11 16.75
N GLN A 93 -24.66 -4.83 17.86
CA GLN A 93 -23.92 -4.59 19.10
C GLN A 93 -22.40 -4.73 18.92
N LYS A 94 -21.93 -5.75 18.19
CA LYS A 94 -20.50 -5.88 17.84
C LYS A 94 -19.98 -4.64 17.11
N PHE A 95 -20.70 -4.13 16.13
CA PHE A 95 -20.33 -2.90 15.41
C PHE A 95 -20.33 -1.67 16.32
N TYR A 96 -21.39 -1.47 17.11
CA TYR A 96 -21.49 -0.34 18.05
C TYR A 96 -20.39 -0.38 19.10
N ASN A 97 -20.03 -1.54 19.64
CA ASN A 97 -18.96 -1.65 20.65
C ASN A 97 -17.56 -1.36 20.08
N ILE A 98 -17.38 -1.45 18.75
CA ILE A 98 -16.15 -0.98 18.13
C ILE A 98 -16.09 0.54 18.21
N LEU A 99 -17.17 1.25 17.89
CA LEU A 99 -17.17 2.72 17.76
C LEU A 99 -17.42 3.47 19.07
N TYR A 100 -18.18 2.88 19.99
CA TYR A 100 -18.66 3.53 21.20
C TYR A 100 -18.09 2.87 22.46
N ILE A 101 -18.02 3.65 23.53
CA ILE A 101 -17.68 3.19 24.88
C ILE A 101 -18.81 3.58 25.83
N GLN A 102 -19.06 2.73 26.82
CA GLN A 102 -20.01 3.00 27.89
C GLN A 102 -19.23 3.23 29.19
N GLU A 103 -19.28 4.46 29.69
CA GLU A 103 -18.65 4.83 30.95
C GLU A 103 -19.70 5.46 31.87
N LYS A 104 -19.81 4.96 33.11
CA LYS A 104 -20.74 5.47 34.13
C LYS A 104 -22.20 5.60 33.62
N GLY A 105 -22.64 4.66 32.79
CA GLY A 105 -24.00 4.64 32.22
C GLY A 105 -24.22 5.56 31.02
N LYS A 106 -23.20 6.29 30.55
CA LYS A 106 -23.27 7.15 29.36
C LYS A 106 -22.56 6.49 28.18
N ILE A 107 -23.23 6.42 27.03
CA ILE A 107 -22.65 5.95 25.77
C ILE A 107 -22.05 7.15 25.03
N THR A 108 -20.76 7.09 24.72
CA THR A 108 -20.04 8.12 23.97
C THR A 108 -19.22 7.50 22.85
N LEU A 109 -18.95 8.29 21.81
CA LEU A 109 -18.08 7.88 20.72
C LEU A 109 -16.64 7.76 21.24
N LYS A 110 -15.91 6.71 20.85
CA LYS A 110 -14.48 6.58 21.18
C LYS A 110 -13.70 7.74 20.53
N LYS A 111 -12.61 8.14 21.19
CA LYS A 111 -11.74 9.23 20.69
C LYS A 111 -10.84 8.80 19.52
N SER A 112 -10.49 7.52 19.47
CA SER A 112 -9.61 6.93 18.45
C SER A 112 -9.90 5.45 18.30
N LEU A 113 -9.57 4.91 17.13
CA LEU A 113 -9.55 3.48 16.83
C LEU A 113 -8.21 3.11 16.22
N THR A 114 -7.83 1.85 16.37
CA THR A 114 -6.74 1.24 15.61
C THR A 114 -7.18 0.99 14.16
N GLN A 115 -6.21 0.85 13.24
CA GLN A 115 -6.51 0.49 11.85
C GLN A 115 -7.23 -0.87 11.76
N GLU A 116 -6.90 -1.82 12.64
CA GLU A 116 -7.56 -3.11 12.71
C GLU A 116 -9.04 -2.99 13.12
N GLU A 117 -9.36 -2.16 14.11
CA GLU A 117 -10.74 -1.89 14.52
C GLU A 117 -11.54 -1.20 13.40
N VAL A 118 -10.95 -0.23 12.70
CA VAL A 118 -11.56 0.42 11.53
C VAL A 118 -11.84 -0.60 10.42
N ASN A 119 -10.90 -1.50 10.14
CA ASN A 119 -11.07 -2.57 9.15
C ASN A 119 -12.20 -3.53 9.54
N LYS A 120 -12.27 -3.94 10.82
CA LYS A 120 -13.35 -4.78 11.36
C LYS A 120 -14.72 -4.08 11.24
N ALA A 121 -14.80 -2.81 11.63
CA ALA A 121 -16.02 -2.02 11.52
C ALA A 121 -16.47 -1.87 10.06
N ARG A 122 -15.54 -1.55 9.15
CA ARG A 122 -15.82 -1.46 7.71
C ARG A 122 -16.31 -2.79 7.14
N GLY A 123 -15.72 -3.91 7.57
CA GLY A 123 -16.17 -5.25 7.20
C GLY A 123 -17.61 -5.54 7.64
N LEU A 124 -17.97 -5.17 8.87
CA LEU A 124 -19.34 -5.29 9.36
C LEU A 124 -20.31 -4.43 8.54
N VAL A 125 -19.99 -3.16 8.27
CA VAL A 125 -20.83 -2.28 7.44
C VAL A 125 -21.06 -2.85 6.05
N LYS A 126 -20.00 -3.37 5.40
CA LYS A 126 -20.11 -4.07 4.11
C LYS A 126 -21.03 -5.29 4.20
N SER A 127 -20.91 -6.08 5.27
CA SER A 127 -21.80 -7.21 5.48
C SER A 127 -23.25 -6.75 5.62
N PHE A 128 -23.52 -5.72 6.42
CA PHE A 128 -24.87 -5.21 6.68
C PHE A 128 -25.55 -4.67 5.42
N ALA A 129 -24.77 -4.13 4.48
CA ALA A 129 -25.25 -3.63 3.20
C ALA A 129 -25.83 -4.72 2.28
N THR A 130 -25.58 -6.01 2.57
CA THR A 130 -26.20 -7.13 1.85
C THR A 130 -27.68 -7.32 2.14
N TYR A 131 -28.22 -6.63 3.14
CA TYR A 131 -29.64 -6.65 3.49
C TYR A 131 -30.30 -5.32 3.14
N GLU A 132 -31.29 -5.33 2.25
CA GLU A 132 -31.96 -4.11 1.76
C GLU A 132 -32.61 -3.30 2.89
N GLY A 133 -33.09 -3.97 3.95
CA GLY A 133 -33.65 -3.28 5.12
C GLY A 133 -32.66 -2.40 5.88
N ASN A 134 -31.35 -2.57 5.65
CA ASN A 134 -30.32 -1.73 6.26
C ASN A 134 -29.92 -0.52 5.40
N LYS A 135 -30.40 -0.42 4.16
CA LYS A 135 -29.92 0.55 3.16
C LYS A 135 -29.90 2.00 3.65
N ALA A 136 -30.93 2.41 4.40
CA ALA A 136 -31.04 3.75 4.97
C ALA A 136 -29.93 4.08 6.00
N TYR A 137 -29.35 3.07 6.65
CA TYR A 137 -28.35 3.24 7.71
C TYR A 137 -26.90 3.09 7.23
N ILE A 138 -26.69 2.43 6.09
CA ILE A 138 -25.33 2.13 5.58
C ILE A 138 -24.50 3.40 5.38
N SER A 139 -25.10 4.48 4.88
CA SER A 139 -24.40 5.75 4.70
C SER A 139 -23.89 6.30 6.04
N SER A 140 -24.76 6.38 7.04
CA SER A 140 -24.40 6.91 8.37
C SER A 140 -23.32 6.05 9.05
N TRP A 141 -23.42 4.73 8.97
CA TRP A 141 -22.41 3.83 9.52
C TRP A 141 -21.07 3.93 8.78
N SER A 142 -21.10 4.02 7.45
CA SER A 142 -19.89 4.19 6.64
C SER A 142 -19.18 5.48 7.01
N SER A 143 -19.91 6.60 7.05
CA SER A 143 -19.38 7.91 7.43
C SER A 143 -18.79 7.92 8.84
N ALA A 144 -19.43 7.25 9.80
CA ALA A 144 -18.89 7.13 11.15
C ALA A 144 -17.52 6.41 11.16
N VAL A 145 -17.37 5.33 10.39
CA VAL A 145 -16.10 4.61 10.25
C VAL A 145 -15.07 5.44 9.46
N ASP A 146 -15.51 6.17 8.42
CA ASP A 146 -14.64 7.04 7.61
C ASP A 146 -14.02 8.16 8.45
N ASN A 147 -14.76 8.75 9.38
CA ASN A 147 -14.23 9.76 10.29
C ASN A 147 -13.05 9.24 11.14
N PHE A 148 -13.13 7.99 11.62
CA PHE A 148 -12.01 7.37 12.33
C PHE A 148 -10.84 7.06 11.41
N GLN A 149 -11.10 6.56 10.20
CA GLN A 149 -10.07 6.32 9.20
C GLN A 149 -9.31 7.60 8.85
N GLN A 150 -10.04 8.70 8.63
CA GLN A 150 -9.45 10.00 8.32
C GLN A 150 -8.61 10.52 9.48
N LYS A 151 -9.04 10.31 10.73
CA LYS A 151 -8.23 10.65 11.89
C LYS A 151 -6.89 9.89 11.90
N ILE A 152 -6.91 8.58 11.61
CA ILE A 152 -5.68 7.78 11.48
C ILE A 152 -4.77 8.35 10.38
N TYR A 153 -5.35 8.68 9.21
CA TYR A 153 -4.60 9.27 8.10
C TYR A 153 -3.96 10.60 8.48
N ASN A 154 -4.73 11.50 9.10
CA ASN A 154 -4.23 12.80 9.55
C ASN A 154 -3.12 12.65 10.61
N ASP A 155 -3.31 11.76 11.59
CA ASP A 155 -2.32 11.53 12.65
C ASP A 155 -1.01 10.94 12.08
N SER A 156 -1.09 10.03 11.09
CA SER A 156 0.09 9.48 10.41
C SER A 156 0.81 10.52 9.55
N ALA A 157 0.07 11.33 8.78
CA ALA A 157 0.65 12.41 7.99
C ALA A 157 1.33 13.47 8.87
N ALA A 158 0.69 13.85 10.00
CA ALA A 158 1.22 14.84 10.93
C ALA A 158 2.58 14.44 11.51
N LYS A 159 2.80 13.15 11.77
CA LYS A 159 4.12 12.65 12.23
C LYS A 159 5.20 12.89 11.20
N VAL A 160 4.98 12.51 9.93
CA VAL A 160 5.95 12.73 8.85
C VAL A 160 6.15 14.22 8.57
N ILE A 161 5.09 15.02 8.61
CA ILE A 161 5.18 16.49 8.50
C ILE A 161 6.12 17.03 9.59
N GLN A 162 5.97 16.58 10.83
CA GLN A 162 6.83 17.00 11.94
C GLN A 162 8.29 16.57 11.73
N GLU A 163 8.54 15.34 11.28
CA GLU A 163 9.88 14.86 10.94
C GLU A 163 10.54 15.73 9.88
N VAL A 164 9.81 16.02 8.78
CA VAL A 164 10.30 16.89 7.70
C VAL A 164 10.51 18.33 8.18
N ASN A 165 9.67 18.84 9.08
CA ASN A 165 9.85 20.15 9.69
C ASN A 165 11.14 20.23 10.53
N ASN A 166 11.49 19.14 11.23
CA ASN A 166 12.69 19.05 12.05
C ASN A 166 13.99 18.89 11.26
N LEU A 167 13.92 18.53 9.97
CA LEU A 167 15.11 18.50 9.11
C LEU A 167 15.77 19.89 9.05
N PRO A 168 17.10 19.96 8.87
CA PRO A 168 17.78 21.21 8.55
C PRO A 168 17.12 21.93 7.37
N SER A 169 17.30 23.24 7.31
CA SER A 169 16.95 23.97 6.09
C SER A 169 17.75 23.39 4.91
N PRO A 170 17.20 23.32 3.69
CA PRO A 170 17.94 22.88 2.52
C PRO A 170 19.26 23.65 2.29
N CYS A 171 19.31 24.94 2.65
CA CYS A 171 20.55 25.74 2.56
C CYS A 171 21.62 25.40 3.60
N TYR A 172 21.26 24.63 4.64
CA TYR A 172 22.16 24.18 5.70
C TYR A 172 22.24 22.64 5.77
N THR A 173 21.66 21.93 4.80
CA THR A 173 21.71 20.47 4.75
C THR A 173 23.11 20.04 4.32
N GLU A 174 23.72 19.12 5.05
CA GLU A 174 25.07 18.59 4.81
C GLU A 174 25.06 17.05 4.71
N LEU A 175 26.19 16.44 4.35
CA LEU A 175 26.31 14.97 4.28
C LEU A 175 26.05 14.26 5.62
N LYS A 176 26.33 14.90 6.76
CA LYS A 176 26.04 14.32 8.09
C LYS A 176 24.54 14.15 8.35
N ASP A 177 23.70 14.90 7.64
CA ASP A 177 22.24 14.86 7.78
C ASP A 177 21.62 13.74 6.93
N GLU A 178 22.43 12.99 6.19
CA GLU A 178 21.96 11.93 5.31
C GLU A 178 21.07 10.92 6.05
N GLU A 179 21.49 10.47 7.23
CA GLU A 179 20.75 9.46 7.97
C GLU A 179 19.34 9.94 8.34
N VAL A 180 19.21 11.18 8.81
CA VAL A 180 17.91 11.75 9.20
C VAL A 180 17.02 12.04 7.99
N VAL A 181 17.59 12.45 6.85
CA VAL A 181 16.85 12.64 5.60
C VAL A 181 16.38 11.30 5.02
N ASN A 182 17.24 10.29 5.02
CA ASN A 182 16.88 8.94 4.59
C ASN A 182 15.78 8.37 5.48
N LYS A 183 15.86 8.57 6.80
CA LYS A 183 14.83 8.11 7.73
C LYS A 183 13.46 8.75 7.46
N ALA A 184 13.42 10.07 7.27
CA ALA A 184 12.20 10.77 6.89
C ALA A 184 11.65 10.30 5.53
N THR A 185 12.54 9.97 4.59
CA THR A 185 12.19 9.42 3.27
C THR A 185 11.56 8.05 3.38
N GLU A 186 12.15 7.14 4.15
CA GLU A 186 11.59 5.81 4.42
C GLU A 186 10.21 5.90 5.06
N ASN A 187 10.07 6.74 6.09
CA ASN A 187 8.81 6.94 6.79
C ASN A 187 7.73 7.50 5.85
N PHE A 188 8.06 8.46 4.98
CA PHE A 188 7.15 8.97 3.95
C PHE A 188 6.76 7.87 2.94
N ASN A 189 7.73 7.10 2.45
CA ASN A 189 7.50 6.03 1.48
C ASN A 189 6.69 4.85 2.05
N ALA A 190 6.73 4.63 3.37
CA ALA A 190 5.92 3.63 4.05
C ALA A 190 4.44 4.02 4.19
N LEU A 191 4.09 5.29 3.98
CA LEU A 191 2.70 5.75 3.98
C LEU A 191 1.94 5.25 2.74
N SER A 192 0.63 5.06 2.88
CA SER A 192 -0.26 4.87 1.72
C SER A 192 -0.33 6.15 0.87
N LYS A 193 -0.70 6.02 -0.41
CA LYS A 193 -0.79 7.15 -1.35
C LYS A 193 -1.74 8.24 -0.86
N GLU A 194 -2.85 7.82 -0.27
CA GLU A 194 -3.86 8.71 0.32
C GLU A 194 -3.28 9.53 1.47
N VAL A 195 -2.42 8.93 2.28
CA VAL A 195 -1.76 9.61 3.41
C VAL A 195 -0.57 10.45 2.95
N GLN A 196 0.18 10.01 1.94
CA GLN A 196 1.26 10.81 1.32
C GLN A 196 0.73 12.15 0.79
N ALA A 197 -0.48 12.15 0.19
CA ALA A 197 -1.12 13.37 -0.29
C ALA A 197 -1.44 14.40 0.79
N LEU A 198 -1.50 13.98 2.07
CA LEU A 198 -1.70 14.88 3.21
C LEU A 198 -0.41 15.50 3.72
N VAL A 199 0.77 15.02 3.29
CA VAL A 199 2.08 15.54 3.69
C VAL A 199 2.43 16.77 2.84
N THR A 200 2.03 17.95 3.33
CA THR A 200 2.08 19.20 2.56
C THR A 200 3.48 19.79 2.38
N ASN A 201 4.45 19.39 3.20
CA ASN A 201 5.82 19.92 3.21
C ASN A 201 6.85 19.00 2.51
N TYR A 202 6.39 18.05 1.68
CA TYR A 202 7.25 17.11 0.96
C TYR A 202 8.34 17.78 0.10
N SER A 203 8.10 18.98 -0.41
CA SER A 203 9.09 19.75 -1.18
C SER A 203 10.40 19.98 -0.42
N LYS A 204 10.33 20.21 0.91
CA LYS A 204 11.52 20.39 1.75
C LYS A 204 12.34 19.10 1.81
N LEU A 205 11.68 17.97 2.05
CA LEU A 205 12.34 16.65 2.07
C LEU A 205 13.04 16.38 0.74
N LYS A 206 12.36 16.66 -0.37
CA LYS A 206 12.92 16.48 -1.72
C LYS A 206 14.16 17.36 -1.96
N GLN A 207 14.12 18.63 -1.54
CA GLN A 207 15.27 19.52 -1.66
C GLN A 207 16.45 19.04 -0.82
N SER A 208 16.24 18.58 0.42
CA SER A 208 17.31 18.01 1.24
C SER A 208 17.93 16.75 0.61
N GLN A 209 17.12 15.87 0.01
CA GLN A 209 17.61 14.71 -0.74
C GLN A 209 18.50 15.13 -1.92
N ASP A 210 18.06 16.12 -2.70
CA ASP A 210 18.79 16.59 -3.87
C ASP A 210 20.12 17.25 -3.48
N VAL A 211 20.15 17.97 -2.35
CA VAL A 211 21.39 18.54 -1.78
C VAL A 211 22.37 17.43 -1.37
N ILE A 212 21.93 16.40 -0.63
CA ILE A 212 22.80 15.28 -0.24
C ILE A 212 23.33 14.54 -1.48
N LYS A 213 22.47 14.31 -2.48
CA LYS A 213 22.87 13.70 -3.74
C LYS A 213 23.95 14.52 -4.44
N ALA A 214 23.77 15.83 -4.56
CA ALA A 214 24.76 16.72 -5.18
C ALA A 214 26.10 16.71 -4.43
N TYR A 215 26.09 16.69 -3.09
CA TYR A 215 27.32 16.57 -2.30
C TYR A 215 28.07 15.26 -2.58
N LYS A 216 27.35 14.14 -2.70
CA LYS A 216 27.96 12.84 -3.02
C LYS A 216 28.56 12.81 -4.42
N GLU A 217 27.83 13.33 -5.40
CA GLU A 217 28.30 13.41 -6.79
C GLU A 217 29.54 14.31 -6.90
N ALA A 218 29.54 15.46 -6.22
CA ALA A 218 30.70 16.35 -6.16
C ALA A 218 31.91 15.67 -5.50
N LYS A 219 31.71 14.99 -4.35
CA LYS A 219 32.78 14.27 -3.66
C LYS A 219 33.38 13.16 -4.53
N ASN A 220 32.54 12.33 -5.15
CA ASN A 220 32.98 11.27 -6.06
C ASN A 220 33.75 11.81 -7.27
N SER A 221 33.32 12.96 -7.81
CA SER A 221 34.04 13.61 -8.91
C SER A 221 35.44 14.04 -8.49
N VAL A 222 35.59 14.63 -7.31
CA VAL A 222 36.90 15.05 -6.78
C VAL A 222 37.81 13.85 -6.51
N GLU A 223 37.27 12.77 -5.94
CA GLU A 223 38.02 11.53 -5.72
C GLU A 223 38.50 10.90 -7.04
N ASN A 224 37.64 10.89 -8.08
CA ASN A 224 38.01 10.42 -9.40
C ASN A 224 39.10 11.29 -10.05
N ASP A 225 38.95 12.61 -9.98
CA ASP A 225 39.95 13.55 -10.52
C ASP A 225 41.31 13.37 -9.82
N PHE A 226 41.30 13.13 -8.50
CA PHE A 226 42.51 12.85 -7.74
C PHE A 226 43.16 11.53 -8.15
N GLU A 227 42.40 10.43 -8.26
CA GLU A 227 42.93 9.12 -8.65
C GLU A 227 43.56 9.15 -10.05
N VAL A 228 42.90 9.80 -11.00
CA VAL A 228 43.39 9.95 -12.37
C VAL A 228 44.67 10.80 -12.41
N ALA A 229 44.72 11.89 -11.64
CA ALA A 229 45.92 12.73 -11.53
C ALA A 229 47.08 12.01 -10.82
N GLU A 230 46.82 11.30 -9.72
CA GLU A 230 47.82 10.56 -8.96
C GLU A 230 48.52 9.50 -9.82
N LYS A 231 47.78 8.82 -10.69
CA LYS A 231 48.36 7.87 -11.64
C LYS A 231 49.42 8.53 -12.54
N VAL A 232 49.09 9.68 -13.14
CA VAL A 232 50.03 10.41 -14.01
C VAL A 232 51.19 11.00 -13.21
N PHE A 233 50.93 11.52 -12.01
CA PHE A 233 51.98 11.96 -11.10
C PHE A 233 52.98 10.84 -10.80
N ASN A 234 52.49 9.64 -10.48
CA ASN A 234 53.34 8.49 -10.22
C ASN A 234 54.10 8.04 -11.47
N GLU A 235 53.48 8.06 -12.66
CA GLU A 235 54.17 7.80 -13.92
C GLU A 235 55.34 8.78 -14.15
N ILE A 236 55.12 10.08 -13.98
CA ILE A 236 56.16 11.12 -14.10
C ILE A 236 57.25 10.94 -13.04
N LYS A 237 56.85 10.64 -11.79
CA LYS A 237 57.76 10.41 -10.68
C LYS A 237 58.68 9.20 -10.93
N SER A 238 58.16 8.14 -11.53
CA SER A 238 58.89 6.90 -11.85
C SER A 238 59.84 7.02 -13.04
N LEU A 239 59.77 8.08 -13.84
CA LEU A 239 60.73 8.31 -14.92
C LEU A 239 62.18 8.40 -14.37
N PRO A 240 63.21 8.06 -15.19
CA PRO A 240 64.61 8.15 -14.77
C PRO A 240 65.00 9.58 -14.40
N SER A 241 66.14 9.76 -13.72
CA SER A 241 66.75 11.08 -13.57
C SER A 241 67.41 11.51 -14.89
N LYS A 242 67.58 12.83 -15.07
CA LYS A 242 68.22 13.42 -16.26
C LYS A 242 69.61 12.85 -16.55
N GLU A 243 70.35 12.48 -15.50
CA GLU A 243 71.69 11.88 -15.61
C GLU A 243 71.68 10.42 -16.05
N ASN A 244 70.58 9.69 -15.82
CA ASN A 244 70.46 8.24 -16.07
C ASN A 244 69.57 7.90 -17.27
N ILE A 245 69.16 8.91 -18.04
CA ILE A 245 68.24 8.77 -19.17
C ILE A 245 68.87 7.97 -20.32
N LYS A 246 68.10 7.06 -20.92
CA LYS A 246 68.51 6.21 -22.05
C LYS A 246 67.51 6.32 -23.20
N ILE A 247 67.95 5.94 -24.41
CA ILE A 247 67.08 5.87 -25.60
C ILE A 247 65.86 4.96 -25.36
N SER A 248 66.03 3.89 -24.58
CA SER A 248 64.94 2.96 -24.22
C SER A 248 63.84 3.61 -23.37
N ASP A 249 64.12 4.73 -22.69
CA ASP A 249 63.14 5.42 -21.83
C ASP A 249 62.19 6.33 -22.64
N LYS A 250 62.47 6.53 -23.93
CA LYS A 250 61.72 7.42 -24.83
C LYS A 250 60.23 7.06 -24.88
N ASP A 251 59.90 5.77 -24.88
CA ASP A 251 58.51 5.32 -24.91
C ASP A 251 57.79 5.62 -23.59
N ALA A 252 58.47 5.46 -22.44
CA ALA A 252 57.92 5.79 -21.13
C ALA A 252 57.68 7.30 -20.98
N ILE A 253 58.63 8.13 -21.43
CA ILE A 253 58.50 9.59 -21.43
C ILE A 253 57.34 10.03 -22.35
N SER A 254 57.28 9.50 -23.57
CA SER A 254 56.20 9.82 -24.52
C SER A 254 54.84 9.37 -23.99
N LYS A 255 54.76 8.22 -23.32
CA LYS A 255 53.53 7.75 -22.68
C LYS A 255 53.10 8.70 -21.57
N ALA A 256 53.99 9.09 -20.65
CA ALA A 256 53.68 10.00 -19.56
C ALA A 256 53.17 11.35 -20.07
N ARG A 257 53.76 11.89 -21.14
CA ARG A 257 53.26 13.10 -21.82
C ARG A 257 51.86 12.93 -22.39
N LYS A 258 51.64 11.85 -23.16
CA LYS A 258 50.33 11.57 -23.75
C LYS A 258 49.24 11.40 -22.69
N ASP A 259 49.57 10.76 -21.58
CA ASP A 259 48.60 10.54 -20.50
C ASP A 259 48.37 11.82 -19.70
N TYR A 260 49.41 12.65 -19.48
CA TYR A 260 49.24 14.02 -18.95
C TYR A 260 48.37 14.88 -19.85
N ASP A 261 48.57 14.86 -21.17
CA ASP A 261 47.85 15.73 -22.10
C ASP A 261 46.35 15.42 -22.18
N LYS A 262 45.97 14.15 -21.95
CA LYS A 262 44.57 13.69 -21.87
C LYS A 262 43.83 14.17 -20.62
N LEU A 263 44.55 14.60 -19.58
CA LEU A 263 43.95 15.06 -18.33
C LEU A 263 43.14 16.34 -18.53
N THR A 264 42.07 16.50 -17.75
CA THR A 264 41.35 17.77 -17.65
C THR A 264 42.22 18.83 -16.96
N ASN A 265 41.85 20.11 -17.08
CA ASN A 265 42.61 21.18 -16.40
C ASN A 265 42.65 21.02 -14.88
N ALA A 266 41.55 20.55 -14.27
CA ALA A 266 41.50 20.27 -12.83
C ALA A 266 42.48 19.14 -12.46
N GLN A 267 42.47 18.03 -13.22
CA GLN A 267 43.37 16.91 -13.02
C GLN A 267 44.85 17.30 -13.23
N LYS A 268 45.17 18.10 -14.27
CA LYS A 268 46.53 18.64 -14.49
C LYS A 268 47.01 19.48 -13.32
N SER A 269 46.13 20.30 -12.74
CA SER A 269 46.45 21.08 -11.54
C SER A 269 46.74 20.19 -10.33
N LEU A 270 46.12 19.02 -10.23
CA LEU A 270 46.36 18.03 -9.18
C LEU A 270 47.66 17.24 -9.38
N VAL A 271 48.09 17.00 -10.63
CA VAL A 271 49.41 16.39 -10.92
C VAL A 271 50.55 17.25 -10.38
N GLY A 272 50.39 18.58 -10.41
CA GLY A 272 51.39 19.52 -9.91
C GLY A 272 52.54 19.76 -10.89
N ASP A 273 53.76 19.86 -10.36
CA ASP A 273 54.96 20.20 -11.14
C ASP A 273 55.36 19.07 -12.11
N ILE A 274 55.53 19.43 -13.39
CA ILE A 274 55.93 18.53 -14.47
C ILE A 274 57.32 18.86 -15.05
N THR A 275 58.11 19.70 -14.39
CA THR A 275 59.44 20.12 -14.86
C THR A 275 60.33 18.92 -15.18
N LYS A 276 60.28 17.86 -14.34
CA LYS A 276 61.00 16.60 -14.61
C LYS A 276 60.63 15.98 -15.97
N LEU A 277 59.35 15.97 -16.34
CA LEU A 277 58.91 15.42 -17.62
C LEU A 277 59.47 16.26 -18.78
N ILE A 278 59.38 17.59 -18.68
CA ILE A 278 59.87 18.52 -19.69
C ILE A 278 61.39 18.38 -19.89
N ASP A 279 62.17 18.36 -18.82
CA ASP A 279 63.62 18.18 -18.86
C ASP A 279 64.04 16.88 -19.55
N LEU A 280 63.32 15.79 -19.25
CA LEU A 280 63.61 14.47 -19.82
C LEU A 280 63.25 14.42 -21.32
N GLU A 281 62.18 15.08 -21.74
CA GLU A 281 61.80 15.19 -23.15
C GLU A 281 62.85 15.93 -23.98
N GLU A 282 63.40 17.04 -23.46
CA GLU A 282 64.50 17.75 -24.10
C GLU A 282 65.76 16.87 -24.15
N SER A 283 66.09 16.19 -23.06
CA SER A 283 67.31 15.38 -22.95
C SER A 283 67.28 14.15 -23.86
N VAL A 284 66.13 13.44 -23.93
CA VAL A 284 66.02 12.22 -24.74
C VAL A 284 66.11 12.49 -26.24
N ASN A 285 65.70 13.69 -26.68
CA ASN A 285 65.82 14.11 -28.07
C ASN A 285 67.28 14.42 -28.48
N ASN A 286 68.16 14.67 -27.50
CA ASN A 286 69.58 14.95 -27.72
C ASN A 286 70.46 13.69 -27.64
N LEU A 287 69.91 12.55 -27.19
CA LEU A 287 70.59 11.27 -27.24
C LEU A 287 70.63 10.76 -28.69
N LYS A 288 71.83 10.67 -29.26
CA LYS A 288 72.10 10.14 -30.61
C LYS A 288 72.24 8.63 -30.61
#